data_AF-A0A0B4RYE9-F1
#
_entry.id   AF-A0A0B4RYE9-F1
#
_cell.length_a   1.000
_cell.length_b   1.000
_cell.length_c   1.000
_cell.angle_alpha   90.00
_cell.angle_beta   90.00
_cell.angle_gamma   90.00
#
_symmetry.space_group_name_H-M   'P 1'
#
loop_
_entity.id
_entity.type
_entity.pdbx_description
1 polymer ?
#
loop_
_entity_poly.entity_id
_entity_poly.type
_entity_poly.pdbx_seq_one_letter_code
_entity_poly.pdbx_strand_id
1 'polypeptide(L)'
;MLSPAARGLFHKVIMQSGSSVTPWSMQYDPLETASKLVYQLGYRTKDPYEMYDIISKKSHFELVKATTSCSETKYLIMPHILFGPCVENEIEGVEPILTGYPLDIINSGNYTKVPMIVGNNNKEGIFFVSLDYGKNVKEVDVVEHIKKAFTFPSERERNVPAEKIQKFYFSSGKEDLVMRLIDLYSDMYYKFPIRTETALYARTTDQPIYFYNFKYSGYMNIAKFSANFASVVGASHGDELFYMMRSYLLPFPERWLENTTRRRMLTMWTNFAKFSDPTPAMSELLPVKWLPSREWNPAALVIDSTFTIAPLWDEPSMTFWNDTYNKYRRKY
;
A
#
# COMPACT_ATOMS: atom_id res chain seq x y z
N MET A 1 -7.70 5.97 -12.13
CA MET A 1 -8.59 4.91 -12.65
C MET A 1 -10.04 5.04 -12.18
N LEU A 2 -10.26 5.30 -10.88
CA LEU A 2 -11.58 5.36 -10.27
C LEU A 2 -12.32 6.68 -10.51
N SER A 3 -11.58 7.77 -10.71
CA SER A 3 -12.14 9.10 -11.00
C SER A 3 -12.78 9.18 -12.40
N PRO A 4 -14.01 9.70 -12.53
CA PRO A 4 -14.59 10.04 -13.82
C PRO A 4 -13.78 11.07 -14.61
N ALA A 5 -13.16 12.04 -13.94
CA ALA A 5 -12.33 13.09 -14.55
C ALA A 5 -11.10 12.52 -15.29
N ALA A 6 -10.67 11.31 -14.95
CA ALA A 6 -9.52 10.65 -15.58
C ALA A 6 -9.87 9.74 -16.77
N ARG A 7 -11.14 9.66 -17.18
CA ARG A 7 -11.59 8.78 -18.26
C ARG A 7 -10.94 9.16 -19.59
N GLY A 8 -10.37 8.17 -20.28
CA GLY A 8 -9.74 8.34 -21.58
C GLY A 8 -8.32 8.96 -21.56
N LEU A 9 -7.80 9.35 -20.40
CA LEU A 9 -6.46 9.98 -20.31
C LEU A 9 -5.30 8.98 -20.33
N PHE A 10 -5.56 7.69 -20.09
CA PHE A 10 -4.56 6.64 -20.06
C PHE A 10 -5.16 5.32 -20.55
N HIS A 11 -4.31 4.41 -21.01
CA HIS A 11 -4.71 3.12 -21.58
C HIS A 11 -4.15 1.91 -20.82
N LYS A 12 -3.32 2.12 -19.80
CA LYS A 12 -2.67 1.07 -18.97
C LYS A 12 -2.35 1.64 -17.58
N VAL A 13 -2.30 0.78 -16.57
CA VAL A 13 -1.95 1.16 -15.20
C VAL A 13 -0.89 0.20 -14.61
N ILE A 14 0.02 0.72 -13.79
CA ILE A 14 0.94 -0.08 -12.98
C ILE A 14 0.77 0.37 -11.53
N MET A 15 0.33 -0.53 -10.65
CA MET A 15 0.12 -0.30 -9.21
C MET A 15 1.22 -1.03 -8.43
N GLN A 16 2.18 -0.28 -7.90
CA GLN A 16 3.32 -0.82 -7.15
C GLN A 16 3.16 -0.51 -5.67
N SER A 17 3.03 -1.56 -4.85
CA SER A 17 3.04 -1.45 -3.39
C SER A 17 2.01 -0.45 -2.83
N GLY A 18 0.85 -0.35 -3.46
CA GLY A 18 -0.21 0.56 -3.04
C GLY A 18 -1.59 0.09 -3.51
N SER A 19 -2.60 0.44 -2.72
CA SER A 19 -3.99 0.09 -2.97
C SER A 19 -4.92 1.18 -2.46
N SER A 20 -6.03 1.40 -3.18
CA SER A 20 -7.05 2.40 -2.83
C SER A 20 -8.00 1.93 -1.72
N VAL A 21 -7.91 0.67 -1.29
CA VAL A 21 -8.70 0.12 -0.18
C VAL A 21 -7.87 -0.07 1.09
N THR A 22 -6.61 0.35 1.08
CA THR A 22 -5.74 0.32 2.25
C THR A 22 -6.18 1.35 3.29
N PRO A 23 -6.07 1.07 4.61
CA PRO A 23 -6.53 1.99 5.65
C PRO A 23 -5.97 3.41 5.58
N TRP A 24 -4.74 3.59 5.09
CA TRP A 24 -4.09 4.90 4.97
C TRP A 24 -4.43 5.66 3.68
N SER A 25 -5.13 5.04 2.73
CA SER A 25 -5.34 5.61 1.38
C SER A 25 -6.46 6.67 1.30
N MET A 26 -7.34 6.70 2.30
CA MET A 26 -8.55 7.54 2.33
C MET A 26 -8.74 8.20 3.69
N GLN A 27 -9.19 9.46 3.67
CA GLN A 27 -9.68 10.19 4.83
C GLN A 27 -11.20 10.05 4.93
N TYR A 28 -11.66 9.46 6.03
CA TYR A 28 -13.08 9.19 6.29
C TYR A 28 -13.78 10.32 7.05
N ASP A 29 -13.02 11.15 7.77
CA ASP A 29 -13.52 12.25 8.59
C ASP A 29 -12.78 13.57 8.26
N PRO A 30 -12.88 14.06 7.00
CA PRO A 30 -12.08 15.21 6.55
C PRO A 30 -12.39 16.51 7.32
N LEU A 31 -13.66 16.75 7.68
CA LEU A 31 -14.05 17.93 8.46
C LEU A 31 -13.56 17.87 9.91
N GLU A 32 -13.60 16.69 10.55
CA GLU A 32 -13.04 16.54 11.90
C GLU A 32 -11.52 16.73 11.88
N THR A 33 -10.85 16.23 10.84
CA THR A 33 -9.40 16.44 10.64
C THR A 33 -9.08 17.93 10.45
N ALA A 34 -9.84 18.65 9.62
CA ALA A 34 -9.70 20.10 9.46
C ALA A 34 -9.95 20.85 10.78
N SER A 35 -10.95 20.44 11.56
CA SER A 35 -11.25 20.98 12.88
C SER A 35 -10.08 20.80 13.85
N LYS A 36 -9.44 19.62 13.84
CA LYS A 36 -8.23 19.36 14.65
C LYS A 36 -7.05 20.25 14.23
N LEU A 37 -6.89 20.55 12.94
CA LEU A 37 -5.85 21.46 12.46
C LEU A 37 -6.08 22.89 12.97
N VAL A 38 -7.29 23.43 12.82
CA VAL A 38 -7.58 24.79 13.30
C VAL A 38 -7.52 24.89 14.82
N TYR A 39 -7.79 23.79 15.54
CA TYR A 39 -7.54 23.67 16.98
C TYR A 39 -6.07 23.88 17.33
N GLN A 40 -5.14 23.26 16.60
CA GLN A 40 -3.71 23.48 16.80
C GLN A 40 -3.28 24.92 16.47
N LEU A 41 -4.07 25.63 15.66
CA LEU A 41 -3.87 27.05 15.35
C LEU A 41 -4.53 27.99 16.38
N GLY A 42 -5.18 27.45 17.42
CA GLY A 42 -5.81 28.21 18.50
C GLY A 42 -7.30 28.50 18.32
N TYR A 43 -7.96 27.93 17.31
CA TYR A 43 -9.37 28.17 17.00
C TYR A 43 -10.23 26.95 17.33
N ARG A 44 -11.48 27.15 17.76
CA ARG A 44 -12.40 26.06 18.11
C ARG A 44 -13.66 26.16 17.28
N THR A 45 -13.62 25.61 16.07
CA THR A 45 -14.75 25.59 15.16
C THR A 45 -14.86 24.26 14.44
N LYS A 46 -16.09 23.88 14.09
CA LYS A 46 -16.42 22.77 13.20
C LYS A 46 -17.13 23.24 11.93
N ASP A 47 -17.33 24.54 11.78
CA ASP A 47 -17.97 25.13 10.61
C ASP A 47 -16.99 25.13 9.42
N PRO A 48 -17.32 24.49 8.28
CA PRO A 48 -16.41 24.39 7.14
C PRO A 48 -15.98 25.75 6.56
N TYR A 49 -16.84 26.76 6.59
CA TYR A 49 -16.55 28.08 6.05
C TYR A 49 -15.63 28.88 6.99
N GLU A 50 -15.87 28.80 8.30
CA GLU A 50 -14.97 29.40 9.29
C GLU A 50 -13.59 28.73 9.26
N MET A 51 -13.55 27.39 9.17
CA MET A 51 -12.30 26.65 9.00
C MET A 51 -11.55 27.09 7.74
N TYR A 52 -12.24 27.25 6.62
CA TYR A 52 -11.65 27.76 5.38
C TYR A 52 -11.09 29.19 5.54
N ASP A 53 -11.86 30.11 6.13
CA ASP A 53 -11.41 31.49 6.36
C ASP A 53 -10.17 31.57 7.27
N ILE A 54 -10.10 30.72 8.29
CA ILE A 54 -8.92 30.61 9.16
C ILE A 54 -7.73 30.07 8.37
N ILE A 55 -7.89 28.91 7.70
CA ILE A 55 -6.81 28.20 7.01
C ILE A 55 -6.24 29.06 5.87
N SER A 56 -7.10 29.73 5.09
CA SER A 56 -6.71 30.57 3.95
C SER A 56 -5.85 31.78 4.34
N LYS A 57 -5.88 32.20 5.61
CA LYS A 57 -5.08 33.32 6.16
C LYS A 57 -3.75 32.89 6.77
N LYS A 58 -3.46 31.58 6.86
CA LYS A 58 -2.20 31.07 7.44
C LYS A 58 -1.14 30.88 6.39
N SER A 59 0.12 31.07 6.80
CA SER A 59 1.26 30.70 5.96
C SER A 59 1.40 29.18 5.85
N HIS A 60 2.03 28.71 4.78
CA HIS A 60 2.33 27.28 4.62
C HIS A 60 3.16 26.73 5.79
N PHE A 61 4.03 27.55 6.41
CA PHE A 61 4.86 27.13 7.54
C PHE A 61 4.01 26.87 8.78
N GLU A 62 3.06 27.76 9.08
CA GLU A 62 2.12 27.56 10.18
C GLU A 62 1.27 26.30 9.98
N LEU A 63 0.78 26.07 8.76
CA LEU A 63 -0.04 24.90 8.43
C LEU A 63 0.73 23.58 8.57
N VAL A 64 1.96 23.51 8.06
CA VAL A 64 2.82 22.32 8.19
C VAL A 64 3.16 22.05 9.66
N LYS A 65 3.49 23.10 10.42
CA LYS A 65 3.78 22.98 11.85
C LYS A 65 2.55 22.45 12.61
N ALA A 66 1.38 23.05 12.39
CA ALA A 66 0.14 22.64 13.05
C ALA A 66 -0.27 21.20 12.70
N THR A 67 -0.10 20.80 11.44
CA THR A 67 -0.35 19.41 10.98
C THR A 67 0.53 18.40 11.71
N THR A 68 1.81 18.74 11.93
CA THR A 68 2.75 17.86 12.66
C THR A 68 2.31 17.67 14.12
N SER A 69 1.71 18.71 14.73
CA SER A 69 1.16 18.66 16.09
C SER A 69 -0.18 17.92 16.20
N CYS A 70 -0.89 17.67 15.10
CA CYS A 70 -2.14 16.90 15.09
C CYS A 70 -1.93 15.38 15.22
N SER A 71 -0.72 14.86 15.00
CA SER A 71 -0.45 13.42 15.03
C SER A 71 -0.48 12.89 16.47
N GLU A 72 -1.62 12.35 16.89
CA GLU A 72 -1.81 11.72 18.20
C GLU A 72 -1.17 10.32 18.32
N THR A 73 -0.63 9.73 17.24
CA THR A 73 -0.04 8.37 17.28
C THR A 73 1.45 8.36 17.02
N LYS A 74 2.13 7.41 17.67
CA LYS A 74 3.58 7.20 17.60
C LYS A 74 4.07 6.55 16.28
N TYR A 75 3.18 5.96 15.47
CA TYR A 75 3.56 5.03 14.38
C TYR A 75 3.30 5.54 12.98
N LEU A 76 4.30 5.84 12.15
CA LEU A 76 4.24 6.51 10.86
C LEU A 76 3.22 5.98 9.84
N ILE A 77 2.91 4.68 9.78
CA ILE A 77 1.89 4.21 8.82
C ILE A 77 0.49 4.78 9.15
N MET A 78 0.25 5.12 10.41
CA MET A 78 -1.09 5.35 10.95
C MET A 78 -1.51 6.83 11.19
N PRO A 79 -0.60 7.84 11.25
CA PRO A 79 -0.96 9.24 11.37
C PRO A 79 -0.59 10.13 10.17
N HIS A 80 0.22 9.71 9.20
CA HIS A 80 0.76 10.73 8.27
C HIS A 80 -0.12 11.12 7.10
N ILE A 81 -1.23 10.42 6.86
CA ILE A 81 -2.23 10.89 5.90
C ILE A 81 -3.40 11.50 6.69
N LEU A 82 -3.10 12.52 7.50
CA LEU A 82 -4.14 13.39 8.09
C LEU A 82 -4.96 14.02 6.97
N PHE A 83 -4.26 14.60 5.99
CA PHE A 83 -4.86 15.15 4.78
C PHE A 83 -4.51 14.23 3.61
N GLY A 84 -5.53 13.61 3.04
CA GLY A 84 -5.42 12.69 1.91
C GLY A 84 -6.71 12.68 1.09
N PRO A 85 -6.80 11.77 0.11
CA PRO A 85 -8.02 11.60 -0.69
C PRO A 85 -9.25 11.40 0.21
N CYS A 86 -10.35 12.07 -0.10
CA CYS A 86 -11.64 11.88 0.58
C CYS A 86 -12.76 11.88 -0.46
N VAL A 87 -13.95 11.40 -0.07
CA VAL A 87 -15.14 11.49 -0.93
C VAL A 87 -15.61 12.93 -0.95
N GLU A 88 -15.78 13.47 -2.15
CA GLU A 88 -16.16 14.86 -2.37
C GLU A 88 -17.68 15.02 -2.39
N ASN A 89 -18.14 16.14 -1.81
CA ASN A 89 -19.49 16.63 -2.07
C ASN A 89 -19.52 17.28 -3.47
N GLU A 90 -20.68 17.25 -4.12
CA GLU A 90 -20.86 18.00 -5.36
C GLU A 90 -20.80 19.51 -5.07
N ILE A 91 -19.89 20.21 -5.74
CA ILE A 91 -19.71 21.66 -5.66
C ILE A 91 -19.94 22.24 -7.05
N GLU A 92 -20.83 23.22 -7.15
CA GLU A 92 -21.17 23.85 -8.43
C GLU A 92 -19.93 24.45 -9.09
N GLY A 93 -19.71 24.12 -10.38
CA GLY A 93 -18.57 24.61 -11.15
C GLY A 93 -17.23 23.92 -10.85
N VAL A 94 -17.20 22.91 -9.98
CA VAL A 94 -15.99 22.13 -9.67
C VAL A 94 -16.16 20.70 -10.18
N GLU A 95 -15.19 20.22 -10.95
CA GLU A 95 -15.16 18.82 -11.39
C GLU A 95 -14.65 17.94 -10.24
N PRO A 96 -15.47 17.00 -9.72
CA PRO A 96 -15.06 16.16 -8.61
C PRO A 96 -14.09 15.07 -9.08
N ILE A 97 -13.06 14.79 -8.28
CA ILE A 97 -12.10 13.72 -8.55
C ILE A 97 -12.63 12.39 -8.01
N LEU A 98 -13.14 12.35 -6.77
CA LEU A 98 -13.57 11.13 -6.11
C LEU A 98 -14.97 11.28 -5.51
N THR A 99 -15.97 10.79 -6.25
CA THR A 99 -17.40 10.90 -5.89
C THR A 99 -17.93 9.72 -5.07
N GLY A 100 -17.07 8.77 -4.69
CA GLY A 100 -17.48 7.58 -3.95
C GLY A 100 -16.29 6.80 -3.40
N TYR A 101 -16.57 5.87 -2.50
CA TYR A 101 -15.52 5.06 -1.91
C TYR A 101 -14.94 4.07 -2.92
N PRO A 102 -13.62 3.88 -2.97
CA PRO A 102 -12.97 3.01 -3.96
C PRO A 102 -13.57 1.61 -4.07
N LEU A 103 -13.91 0.99 -2.94
CA LEU A 103 -14.50 -0.34 -2.90
C LEU A 103 -15.86 -0.40 -3.65
N ASP A 104 -16.71 0.62 -3.48
CA ASP A 104 -18.02 0.68 -4.15
C ASP A 104 -17.85 0.93 -5.65
N ILE A 105 -16.96 1.84 -6.02
CA ILE A 105 -16.66 2.16 -7.41
C ILE A 105 -16.17 0.90 -8.14
N ILE A 106 -15.23 0.17 -7.55
CA ILE A 106 -14.68 -1.06 -8.16
C ILE A 106 -15.76 -2.12 -8.25
N ASN A 107 -16.52 -2.38 -7.18
CA ASN A 107 -17.59 -3.37 -7.16
C ASN A 107 -18.70 -3.11 -8.20
N SER A 108 -19.04 -1.83 -8.42
CA SER A 108 -20.02 -1.44 -9.45
C SER A 108 -19.51 -1.66 -10.88
N GLY A 109 -18.19 -1.83 -11.06
CA GLY A 109 -17.56 -1.88 -12.37
C GLY A 109 -17.48 -0.53 -13.10
N ASN A 110 -17.92 0.58 -12.47
CA ASN A 110 -17.98 1.91 -13.06
C ASN A 110 -16.66 2.69 -12.92
N TYR A 111 -15.57 2.12 -13.44
CA TYR A 111 -14.26 2.74 -13.49
C TYR A 111 -13.63 2.55 -14.87
N THR A 112 -12.50 3.22 -15.12
CA THR A 112 -11.77 3.08 -16.39
C THR A 112 -11.08 1.72 -16.44
N LYS A 113 -11.64 0.75 -17.18
CA LYS A 113 -11.08 -0.60 -17.31
C LYS A 113 -9.95 -0.62 -18.32
N VAL A 114 -8.73 -0.91 -17.86
CA VAL A 114 -7.52 -1.02 -18.70
C VAL A 114 -6.65 -2.20 -18.24
N PRO A 115 -5.74 -2.71 -19.08
CA PRO A 115 -4.69 -3.62 -18.65
C PRO A 115 -3.93 -3.06 -17.45
N MET A 116 -3.58 -3.94 -16.49
CA MET A 116 -2.86 -3.52 -15.30
C MET A 116 -1.73 -4.47 -14.91
N ILE A 117 -0.63 -3.91 -14.41
CA ILE A 117 0.32 -4.61 -13.54
C ILE A 117 0.00 -4.20 -12.10
N VAL A 118 -0.03 -5.18 -11.20
CA VAL A 118 -0.23 -4.96 -9.77
C VAL A 118 0.84 -5.74 -9.01
N GLY A 119 1.36 -5.22 -7.91
CA GLY A 119 2.22 -6.04 -7.08
C GLY A 119 2.73 -5.37 -5.83
N ASN A 120 3.53 -6.13 -5.11
CA ASN A 120 4.09 -5.76 -3.82
C ASN A 120 5.49 -6.37 -3.67
N ASN A 121 6.24 -5.87 -2.70
CA ASN A 121 7.47 -6.46 -2.21
C ASN A 121 7.15 -7.46 -1.10
N ASN A 122 8.02 -8.43 -0.83
CA ASN A 122 7.70 -9.47 0.17
C ASN A 122 7.90 -9.04 1.62
N LYS A 123 8.63 -7.95 1.87
CA LYS A 123 8.93 -7.41 3.21
C LYS A 123 8.66 -5.90 3.28
N GLU A 124 7.55 -5.45 2.71
CA GLU A 124 7.08 -4.04 2.71
C GLU A 124 7.26 -3.34 4.07
N GLY A 125 6.94 -4.05 5.15
CA GLY A 125 6.96 -3.52 6.51
C GLY A 125 8.34 -3.09 7.03
N ILE A 126 9.46 -3.52 6.42
CA ILE A 126 10.82 -3.16 6.89
C ILE A 126 10.97 -1.64 7.05
N PHE A 127 10.61 -0.88 6.02
CA PHE A 127 10.80 0.57 6.01
C PHE A 127 10.09 1.22 7.19
N PHE A 128 8.82 0.89 7.40
CA PHE A 128 8.00 1.54 8.41
C PHE A 128 8.29 1.05 9.83
N VAL A 129 8.50 -0.26 10.01
CA VAL A 129 8.90 -0.79 11.33
C VAL A 129 10.23 -0.18 11.77
N SER A 130 11.15 0.05 10.84
CA SER A 130 12.43 0.71 11.15
C SER A 130 12.26 2.13 11.67
N LEU A 131 11.28 2.87 11.17
CA LEU A 131 11.04 4.23 11.60
C LEU A 131 10.25 4.28 12.92
N ASP A 132 9.30 3.35 13.11
CA ASP A 132 8.43 3.32 14.29
C ASP A 132 9.12 2.72 15.53
N TYR A 133 10.00 1.75 15.30
CA TYR A 133 10.62 0.95 16.38
C TYR A 133 12.13 0.77 16.24
N GLY A 134 12.73 1.06 15.09
CA GLY A 134 14.09 0.64 14.78
C GLY A 134 14.20 -0.89 14.76
N LYS A 135 15.27 -1.41 15.37
CA LYS A 135 15.52 -2.86 15.47
C LYS A 135 15.13 -3.48 16.81
N ASN A 136 14.95 -2.66 17.85
CA ASN A 136 14.87 -3.13 19.23
C ASN A 136 13.41 -3.11 19.72
N VAL A 137 12.57 -3.94 19.12
CA VAL A 137 11.17 -4.10 19.56
C VAL A 137 11.16 -4.92 20.85
N LYS A 138 10.69 -4.31 21.94
CA LYS A 138 10.53 -4.98 23.25
C LYS A 138 9.12 -5.50 23.47
N GLU A 139 8.14 -4.76 22.97
CA GLU A 139 6.72 -5.02 23.13
C GLU A 139 5.98 -4.49 21.90
N VAL A 140 4.91 -5.18 21.52
CA VAL A 140 4.01 -4.79 20.43
C VAL A 140 2.62 -4.65 21.00
N ASP A 141 2.07 -3.45 20.95
CA ASP A 141 0.66 -3.21 21.24
C ASP A 141 -0.15 -3.45 19.96
N VAL A 142 -0.64 -4.69 19.80
CA VAL A 142 -1.47 -5.07 18.65
C VAL A 142 -2.77 -4.27 18.61
N VAL A 143 -3.34 -3.91 19.77
CA VAL A 143 -4.59 -3.13 19.84
C VAL A 143 -4.38 -1.75 19.21
N GLU A 144 -3.26 -1.11 19.51
CA GLU A 144 -2.89 0.17 18.93
C GLU A 144 -2.80 0.11 17.40
N HIS A 145 -2.26 -0.97 16.83
CA HIS A 145 -2.17 -1.14 15.37
C HIS A 145 -3.52 -1.34 14.69
N ILE A 146 -4.47 -2.03 15.33
CA ILE A 146 -5.75 -2.36 14.70
C ILE A 146 -6.81 -1.27 14.89
N LYS A 147 -6.68 -0.42 15.91
CA LYS A 147 -7.74 0.53 16.30
C LYS A 147 -8.09 1.56 15.22
N LYS A 148 -7.15 1.92 14.33
CA LYS A 148 -7.42 2.84 13.23
C LYS A 148 -7.77 2.12 11.92
N ALA A 149 -7.29 0.89 11.73
CA ALA A 149 -7.57 0.12 10.53
C ALA A 149 -8.98 -0.51 10.53
N PHE A 150 -9.56 -0.70 11.71
CA PHE A 150 -10.87 -1.32 11.89
C PHE A 150 -11.75 -0.49 12.81
N THR A 151 -13.05 -0.61 12.63
CA THR A 151 -14.03 -0.01 13.54
C THR A 151 -14.70 -1.13 14.31
N PHE A 152 -14.64 -1.04 15.64
CA PHE A 152 -15.18 -2.07 16.52
C PHE A 152 -16.41 -1.53 17.25
N PRO A 153 -17.56 -2.23 17.20
CA PRO A 153 -18.75 -1.80 17.93
C PRO A 153 -18.60 -1.81 19.46
N SER A 154 -17.62 -2.55 20.00
CA SER A 154 -17.28 -2.55 21.42
C SER A 154 -15.82 -2.94 21.67
N GLU A 155 -15.29 -2.66 22.86
CA GLU A 155 -13.95 -3.11 23.26
C GLU A 155 -13.81 -4.64 23.26
N ARG A 156 -14.88 -5.36 23.65
CA ARG A 156 -14.90 -6.83 23.61
C ARG A 156 -14.74 -7.34 22.18
N GLU A 157 -15.39 -6.69 21.21
CA GLU A 157 -15.28 -7.04 19.80
C GLU A 157 -13.98 -6.58 19.14
N ARG A 158 -13.27 -5.59 19.72
CA ARG A 158 -11.90 -5.23 19.38
C ARG A 158 -10.88 -6.24 19.88
N ASN A 159 -11.07 -6.76 21.10
CA ASN A 159 -10.11 -7.67 21.72
C ASN A 159 -10.06 -9.03 21.00
N VAL A 160 -11.18 -9.51 20.44
CA VAL A 160 -11.21 -10.76 19.66
C VAL A 160 -10.24 -10.77 18.46
N PRO A 161 -10.29 -9.81 17.52
CA PRO A 161 -9.31 -9.72 16.44
C PRO A 161 -7.91 -9.41 16.94
N ALA A 162 -7.75 -8.61 18.00
CA ALA A 162 -6.42 -8.36 18.60
C ALA A 162 -5.76 -9.65 19.09
N GLU A 163 -6.47 -10.48 19.85
CA GLU A 163 -6.00 -11.78 20.35
C GLU A 163 -5.68 -12.75 19.20
N LYS A 164 -6.52 -12.75 18.15
CA LYS A 164 -6.27 -13.56 16.95
C LYS A 164 -4.99 -13.12 16.23
N ILE A 165 -4.75 -11.82 16.07
CA ILE A 165 -3.54 -11.27 15.46
C ILE A 165 -2.32 -11.57 16.35
N GLN A 166 -2.46 -11.37 17.67
CA GLN A 166 -1.43 -11.72 18.64
C GLN A 166 -1.03 -13.19 18.51
N LYS A 167 -2.02 -14.10 18.44
CA LYS A 167 -1.77 -15.53 18.28
C LYS A 167 -1.19 -15.87 16.91
N PHE A 168 -1.61 -15.21 15.83
CA PHE A 168 -1.13 -15.54 14.50
C PHE A 168 0.33 -15.09 14.29
N TYR A 169 0.67 -13.85 14.65
CA TYR A 169 2.00 -13.29 14.41
C TYR A 169 2.99 -13.52 15.56
N PHE A 170 2.52 -13.67 16.80
CA PHE A 170 3.36 -13.58 18.01
C PHE A 170 3.21 -14.76 18.99
N SER A 171 2.67 -15.91 18.58
CA SER A 171 2.45 -17.08 19.47
C SER A 171 3.67 -17.97 19.70
N SER A 172 4.57 -18.08 18.72
CA SER A 172 5.86 -18.79 18.88
C SER A 172 6.88 -17.86 19.57
N GLY A 173 7.88 -18.43 20.26
CA GLY A 173 8.75 -17.74 21.22
C GLY A 173 9.45 -16.45 20.75
N LYS A 174 10.21 -15.81 21.66
CA LYS A 174 10.84 -14.48 21.52
C LYS A 174 11.79 -14.27 20.31
N GLU A 175 11.90 -15.24 19.41
CA GLU A 175 12.59 -15.10 18.13
C GLU A 175 12.05 -13.89 17.35
N ASP A 176 12.99 -13.01 17.07
CA ASP A 176 12.95 -11.68 16.47
C ASP A 176 11.55 -11.02 16.33
N LEU A 177 11.08 -10.43 17.43
CA LEU A 177 9.80 -9.71 17.50
C LEU A 177 9.66 -8.65 16.40
N VAL A 178 10.78 -8.03 15.98
CA VAL A 178 10.80 -7.05 14.89
C VAL A 178 10.43 -7.69 13.54
N MET A 179 10.83 -8.93 13.28
CA MET A 179 10.53 -9.63 12.02
C MET A 179 9.06 -10.00 11.93
N ARG A 180 8.46 -10.41 13.05
CA ARG A 180 7.00 -10.65 13.14
C ARG A 180 6.21 -9.37 12.95
N LEU A 181 6.71 -8.25 13.49
CA LEU A 181 6.11 -6.94 13.29
C LEU A 181 6.24 -6.47 11.83
N ILE A 182 7.37 -6.76 11.18
CA ILE A 182 7.56 -6.53 9.73
C ILE A 182 6.54 -7.34 8.93
N ASP A 183 6.31 -8.60 9.27
CA ASP A 183 5.31 -9.43 8.59
C ASP A 183 3.89 -8.90 8.82
N LEU A 184 3.56 -8.49 10.06
CA LEU A 184 2.30 -7.84 10.38
C LEU A 184 2.08 -6.58 9.51
N TYR A 185 3.06 -5.69 9.45
CA TYR A 185 2.98 -4.44 8.67
C TYR A 185 2.87 -4.72 7.17
N SER A 186 3.66 -5.68 6.68
CA SER A 186 3.65 -6.07 5.27
C SER A 186 2.30 -6.61 4.85
N ASP A 187 1.71 -7.48 5.68
CA ASP A 187 0.43 -8.09 5.37
C ASP A 187 -0.71 -7.08 5.49
N MET A 188 -0.81 -6.39 6.63
CA MET A 188 -1.95 -5.54 6.97
C MET A 188 -2.06 -4.29 6.10
N TYR A 189 -0.95 -3.62 5.79
CA TYR A 189 -0.95 -2.32 5.13
C TYR A 189 -0.60 -2.36 3.64
N TYR A 190 -0.18 -3.51 3.12
CA TYR A 190 0.24 -3.63 1.73
C TYR A 190 -0.33 -4.87 1.08
N LYS A 191 0.19 -6.06 1.44
CA LYS A 191 -0.12 -7.29 0.72
C LYS A 191 -1.62 -7.60 0.73
N PHE A 192 -2.27 -7.56 1.88
CA PHE A 192 -3.68 -7.92 1.98
C PHE A 192 -4.62 -6.93 1.27
N PRO A 193 -4.51 -5.60 1.46
CA PRO A 193 -5.31 -4.63 0.69
C PRO A 193 -5.09 -4.72 -0.83
N ILE A 194 -3.84 -4.80 -1.28
CA ILE A 194 -3.48 -4.94 -2.70
C ILE A 194 -4.12 -6.21 -3.29
N ARG A 195 -4.05 -7.30 -2.54
CA ARG A 195 -4.65 -8.58 -2.93
C ARG A 195 -6.17 -8.51 -2.99
N THR A 196 -6.80 -7.90 -1.99
CA THR A 196 -8.24 -7.68 -1.95
C THR A 196 -8.70 -6.85 -3.15
N GLU A 197 -8.04 -5.72 -3.42
CA GLU A 197 -8.38 -4.87 -4.56
C GLU A 197 -8.18 -5.59 -5.90
N THR A 198 -7.09 -6.35 -6.04
CA THR A 198 -6.83 -7.17 -7.24
C THR A 198 -7.93 -8.19 -7.47
N ALA A 199 -8.44 -8.83 -6.41
CA ALA A 199 -9.56 -9.77 -6.51
C ALA A 199 -10.86 -9.07 -6.97
N LEU A 200 -11.10 -7.84 -6.52
CA LEU A 200 -12.24 -7.04 -6.98
C LEU A 200 -12.11 -6.66 -8.46
N TYR A 201 -10.91 -6.26 -8.90
CA TYR A 201 -10.65 -6.01 -10.32
C TYR A 201 -10.86 -7.28 -11.15
N ALA A 202 -10.30 -8.42 -10.73
CA ALA A 202 -10.42 -9.69 -11.44
C ALA A 202 -11.87 -10.15 -11.68
N ARG A 203 -12.80 -9.75 -10.80
CA ARG A 203 -14.25 -10.00 -10.92
C ARG A 203 -14.99 -9.03 -11.83
N THR A 204 -14.47 -7.81 -11.98
CA THR A 204 -15.21 -6.68 -12.55
C THR A 204 -14.64 -6.19 -13.88
N THR A 205 -13.47 -6.68 -14.30
CA THR A 205 -12.83 -6.35 -15.58
C THR A 205 -12.56 -7.58 -16.44
N ASP A 206 -12.64 -7.41 -17.75
CA ASP A 206 -12.19 -8.37 -18.75
C ASP A 206 -10.70 -8.17 -19.12
N GLN A 207 -10.15 -7.00 -18.79
CA GLN A 207 -8.77 -6.62 -19.09
C GLN A 207 -7.74 -7.50 -18.37
N PRO A 208 -6.55 -7.71 -18.96
CA PRO A 208 -5.51 -8.53 -18.34
C PRO A 208 -4.92 -7.85 -17.10
N ILE A 209 -4.76 -8.63 -16.02
CA ILE A 209 -4.17 -8.22 -14.75
C ILE A 209 -2.91 -9.06 -14.54
N TYR A 210 -1.74 -8.45 -14.46
CA TYR A 210 -0.48 -9.15 -14.21
C TYR A 210 -0.02 -8.87 -12.79
N PHE A 211 0.02 -9.90 -11.93
CA PHE A 211 0.47 -9.72 -10.55
C PHE A 211 1.96 -10.08 -10.38
N TYR A 212 2.72 -9.27 -9.64
CA TYR A 212 4.09 -9.58 -9.24
C TYR A 212 4.29 -9.58 -7.72
N ASN A 213 5.24 -10.40 -7.27
CA ASN A 213 5.77 -10.37 -5.91
C ASN A 213 7.29 -10.22 -5.98
N PHE A 214 7.80 -9.03 -5.65
CA PHE A 214 9.23 -8.75 -5.70
C PHE A 214 9.92 -9.26 -4.43
N LYS A 215 10.80 -10.25 -4.61
CA LYS A 215 11.55 -10.95 -3.55
C LYS A 215 13.05 -10.78 -3.66
N TYR A 216 13.54 -10.21 -4.76
CA TYR A 216 14.97 -10.08 -5.01
C TYR A 216 15.65 -9.29 -3.89
N SER A 217 16.60 -9.95 -3.23
CA SER A 217 17.39 -9.41 -2.14
C SER A 217 18.78 -9.03 -2.64
N GLY A 218 18.87 -7.92 -3.36
CA GLY A 218 20.10 -7.43 -3.95
C GLY A 218 20.70 -6.24 -3.21
N TYR A 219 21.76 -5.69 -3.81
CA TYR A 219 22.47 -4.53 -3.26
C TYR A 219 21.82 -3.20 -3.62
N MET A 220 20.88 -3.18 -4.57
CA MET A 220 20.07 -1.99 -4.86
C MET A 220 18.82 -1.88 -3.97
N ASN A 221 18.66 -2.75 -2.97
CA ASN A 221 17.61 -2.68 -1.95
C ASN A 221 17.88 -1.55 -0.93
N ILE A 222 18.01 -0.32 -1.42
CA ILE A 222 18.49 0.84 -0.66
C ILE A 222 17.60 1.14 0.54
N ALA A 223 16.27 1.03 0.42
CA ALA A 223 15.37 1.34 1.53
C ALA A 223 15.60 0.38 2.70
N LYS A 224 15.81 -0.91 2.40
CA LYS A 224 16.21 -1.90 3.41
C LYS A 224 17.57 -1.58 4.04
N PHE A 225 18.56 -1.15 3.26
CA PHE A 225 19.87 -0.74 3.79
C PHE A 225 19.77 0.49 4.69
N SER A 226 19.06 1.53 4.28
CA SER A 226 18.87 2.74 5.09
C SER A 226 18.08 2.47 6.38
N ALA A 227 17.18 1.49 6.35
CA ALA A 227 16.45 1.00 7.51
C ALA A 227 17.31 0.16 8.47
N ASN A 228 18.60 -0.06 8.16
CA ASN A 228 19.53 -0.93 8.88
C ASN A 228 19.19 -2.43 8.76
N PHE A 229 18.27 -2.87 7.91
CA PHE A 229 17.86 -4.29 7.78
C PHE A 229 18.62 -5.06 6.69
N ALA A 230 19.87 -4.70 6.43
CA ALA A 230 20.69 -5.28 5.34
C ALA A 230 20.77 -6.82 5.33
N SER A 231 20.77 -7.45 6.52
CA SER A 231 20.85 -8.91 6.68
C SER A 231 19.52 -9.65 6.43
N VAL A 232 18.41 -8.92 6.33
CA VAL A 232 17.09 -9.53 6.09
C VAL A 232 16.96 -9.91 4.62
N VAL A 233 16.61 -11.17 4.36
CA VAL A 233 16.33 -11.65 3.01
C VAL A 233 14.97 -11.12 2.54
N GLY A 234 14.96 -10.55 1.34
CA GLY A 234 13.78 -9.98 0.70
C GLY A 234 13.93 -8.49 0.40
N ALA A 235 12.82 -7.86 0.05
CA ALA A 235 12.74 -6.47 -0.35
C ALA A 235 11.77 -5.68 0.54
N SER A 236 12.26 -4.56 1.04
CA SER A 236 11.52 -3.52 1.75
C SER A 236 10.64 -2.72 0.79
N HIS A 237 9.69 -1.96 1.34
CA HIS A 237 8.94 -0.96 0.58
C HIS A 237 9.86 -0.05 -0.23
N GLY A 238 9.57 0.10 -1.54
CA GLY A 238 10.31 0.95 -2.47
C GLY A 238 11.65 0.40 -2.98
N ASP A 239 12.11 -0.77 -2.51
CA ASP A 239 13.39 -1.34 -2.97
C ASP A 239 13.39 -1.65 -4.48
N GLU A 240 12.25 -2.06 -5.04
CA GLU A 240 12.11 -2.42 -6.44
C GLU A 240 12.28 -1.21 -7.37
N LEU A 241 11.96 0.00 -6.89
CA LEU A 241 12.10 1.25 -7.63
C LEU A 241 13.55 1.49 -8.07
N PHE A 242 14.51 1.12 -7.24
CA PHE A 242 15.93 1.30 -7.56
C PHE A 242 16.40 0.41 -8.72
N TYR A 243 15.69 -0.68 -9.02
CA TYR A 243 15.93 -1.51 -10.21
C TYR A 243 15.26 -0.96 -11.49
N MET A 244 14.54 0.16 -11.40
CA MET A 244 13.88 0.81 -12.54
C MET A 244 14.37 2.25 -12.73
N MET A 245 14.63 2.96 -11.64
CA MET A 245 14.99 4.37 -11.63
C MET A 245 16.36 4.53 -10.99
N ARG A 246 17.25 5.25 -11.70
CA ARG A 246 18.54 5.63 -11.15
C ARG A 246 18.34 6.84 -10.23
N SER A 247 18.67 6.68 -8.95
CA SER A 247 18.86 7.82 -8.04
C SER A 247 20.06 8.67 -8.47
N TYR A 248 19.89 9.98 -8.50
CA TYR A 248 20.99 10.93 -8.70
C TYR A 248 21.89 11.05 -7.45
N LEU A 249 21.33 10.77 -6.27
CA LEU A 249 21.98 11.03 -4.98
C LEU A 249 22.79 9.84 -4.45
N LEU A 250 22.57 8.64 -5.00
CA LEU A 250 23.14 7.41 -4.44
C LEU A 250 23.96 6.67 -5.51
N PRO A 251 25.22 6.28 -5.19
CA PRO A 251 25.99 5.42 -6.08
C PRO A 251 25.36 4.03 -6.09
N PHE A 252 25.11 3.48 -7.28
CA PHE A 252 24.62 2.11 -7.42
C PHE A 252 25.78 1.14 -7.69
N PRO A 253 25.75 -0.06 -7.09
CA PRO A 253 26.73 -1.08 -7.38
C PRO A 253 26.56 -1.58 -8.83
N GLU A 254 27.62 -1.51 -9.63
CA GLU A 254 27.66 -2.12 -10.97
C GLU A 254 27.99 -3.60 -10.87
N ARG A 255 27.04 -4.40 -10.37
CA ARG A 255 27.18 -5.86 -10.26
C ARG A 255 26.33 -6.58 -11.31
N TRP A 256 26.82 -7.71 -11.82
CA TRP A 256 26.16 -8.44 -12.92
C TRP A 256 24.72 -8.88 -12.59
N LEU A 257 24.50 -9.43 -11.38
CA LEU A 257 23.16 -9.85 -10.94
C LEU A 257 22.19 -8.65 -10.84
N GLU A 258 22.64 -7.55 -10.25
CA GLU A 258 21.86 -6.30 -10.13
C GLU A 258 21.48 -5.76 -11.51
N ASN A 259 22.45 -5.73 -12.45
CA ASN A 259 22.21 -5.33 -13.83
C ASN A 259 21.23 -6.26 -14.55
N THR A 260 21.26 -7.56 -14.24
CA THR A 260 20.33 -8.53 -14.82
C THR A 260 18.91 -8.29 -14.31
N THR A 261 18.70 -8.14 -13.00
CA THR A 261 17.39 -7.82 -12.40
C THR A 261 16.87 -6.47 -12.91
N ARG A 262 17.73 -5.45 -13.00
CA ARG A 262 17.39 -4.14 -13.59
C ARG A 262 16.90 -4.26 -15.03
N ARG A 263 17.64 -4.98 -15.88
CA ARG A 263 17.25 -5.23 -17.27
C ARG A 263 15.94 -5.99 -17.36
N ARG A 264 15.72 -6.98 -16.51
CA ARG A 264 14.47 -7.74 -16.40
C ARG A 264 13.28 -6.84 -16.08
N MET A 265 13.36 -6.06 -14.99
CA MET A 265 12.31 -5.12 -14.56
C MET A 265 12.00 -4.10 -15.66
N LEU A 266 13.02 -3.40 -16.17
CA LEU A 266 12.85 -2.40 -17.23
C LEU A 266 12.23 -2.99 -18.50
N THR A 267 12.66 -4.19 -18.91
CA THR A 267 12.12 -4.85 -20.11
C THR A 267 10.65 -5.21 -19.89
N MET A 268 10.28 -5.80 -18.74
CA MET A 268 8.89 -6.17 -18.45
C MET A 268 7.96 -4.96 -18.39
N TRP A 269 8.36 -3.88 -17.68
CA TRP A 269 7.55 -2.67 -17.55
C TRP A 269 7.40 -1.94 -18.89
N THR A 270 8.48 -1.81 -19.68
CA THR A 270 8.42 -1.14 -20.98
C THR A 270 7.70 -1.99 -22.04
N ASN A 271 7.80 -3.31 -21.98
CA ASN A 271 6.98 -4.20 -22.82
C ASN A 271 5.50 -4.04 -22.50
N PHE A 272 5.13 -4.02 -21.21
CA PHE A 272 3.75 -3.78 -20.83
C PHE A 272 3.25 -2.42 -21.34
N ALA A 273 4.04 -1.35 -21.20
CA ALA A 273 3.70 -0.04 -21.72
C ALA A 273 3.42 -0.06 -23.24
N LYS A 274 4.24 -0.80 -24.02
CA LYS A 274 4.11 -0.93 -25.48
C LYS A 274 2.97 -1.86 -25.91
N PHE A 275 2.83 -3.01 -25.27
CA PHE A 275 2.08 -4.16 -25.80
C PHE A 275 0.94 -4.64 -24.90
N SER A 276 0.75 -4.08 -23.71
CA SER A 276 -0.16 -4.60 -22.67
C SER A 276 0.19 -6.02 -22.18
N ASP A 277 1.39 -6.50 -22.50
CA ASP A 277 1.94 -7.80 -22.11
C ASP A 277 3.37 -7.57 -21.61
N PRO A 278 3.73 -7.91 -20.35
CA PRO A 278 5.09 -7.75 -19.85
C PRO A 278 6.12 -8.66 -20.53
N THR A 279 5.68 -9.78 -21.10
CA THR A 279 6.54 -10.82 -21.69
C THR A 279 6.01 -11.25 -23.07
N PRO A 280 5.85 -10.34 -24.04
CA PRO A 280 5.21 -10.62 -25.33
C PRO A 280 5.97 -11.71 -26.11
N ALA A 281 7.29 -11.77 -25.96
CA ALA A 281 8.16 -12.83 -26.43
C ALA A 281 9.08 -13.32 -25.31
N MET A 282 9.34 -14.64 -25.29
CA MET A 282 10.33 -15.23 -24.39
C MET A 282 11.75 -14.98 -24.90
N SER A 283 12.70 -14.91 -23.97
CA SER A 283 14.12 -14.68 -24.27
C SER A 283 14.99 -15.25 -23.15
N GLU A 284 16.31 -15.29 -23.34
CA GLU A 284 17.23 -15.64 -22.25
C GLU A 284 17.08 -14.71 -21.03
N LEU A 285 16.76 -13.42 -21.25
CA LEU A 285 16.55 -12.45 -20.17
C LEU A 285 15.23 -12.71 -19.43
N LEU A 286 14.19 -13.06 -20.18
CA LEU A 286 12.82 -13.30 -19.72
C LEU A 286 12.39 -14.72 -20.13
N PRO A 287 12.87 -15.76 -19.43
CA PRO A 287 12.64 -17.16 -19.81
C PRO A 287 11.26 -17.68 -19.41
N VAL A 288 10.49 -16.90 -18.63
CA VAL A 288 9.16 -17.27 -18.13
C VAL A 288 8.12 -16.36 -18.76
N LYS A 289 7.07 -16.96 -19.33
CA LYS A 289 5.88 -16.22 -19.79
C LYS A 289 5.07 -15.79 -18.56
N TRP A 290 4.93 -14.49 -18.36
CA TRP A 290 4.08 -13.92 -17.32
C TRP A 290 2.64 -13.86 -17.82
N LEU A 291 1.82 -14.82 -17.40
CA LEU A 291 0.40 -14.87 -17.77
C LEU A 291 -0.43 -13.93 -16.87
N PRO A 292 -1.54 -13.37 -17.38
CA PRO A 292 -2.48 -12.62 -16.56
C PRO A 292 -3.05 -13.49 -15.44
N SER A 293 -3.09 -12.95 -14.23
CA SER A 293 -3.86 -13.45 -13.10
C SER A 293 -5.36 -13.33 -13.38
N ARG A 294 -6.11 -14.39 -13.09
CA ARG A 294 -7.57 -14.43 -13.26
C ARG A 294 -8.22 -14.93 -11.98
N GLU A 295 -9.51 -14.66 -11.78
CA GLU A 295 -10.24 -15.10 -10.58
C GLU A 295 -10.14 -16.62 -10.36
N TRP A 296 -10.27 -17.41 -11.43
CA TRP A 296 -10.22 -18.87 -11.39
C TRP A 296 -8.81 -19.47 -11.28
N ASN A 297 -7.76 -18.70 -11.59
CA ASN A 297 -6.36 -19.10 -11.42
C ASN A 297 -5.50 -17.88 -11.07
N PRO A 298 -5.55 -17.48 -9.80
CA PRO A 298 -4.91 -16.26 -9.33
C PRO A 298 -3.43 -16.54 -9.04
N ALA A 299 -2.55 -15.97 -9.86
CA ALA A 299 -1.12 -16.27 -9.83
C ALA A 299 -0.28 -14.99 -9.93
N ALA A 300 0.93 -15.07 -9.36
CA ALA A 300 1.91 -14.00 -9.34
C ALA A 300 3.23 -14.46 -9.95
N LEU A 301 3.87 -13.58 -10.72
CA LEU A 301 5.28 -13.71 -11.03
C LEU A 301 6.11 -13.32 -9.80
N VAL A 302 6.88 -14.26 -9.27
CA VAL A 302 7.86 -14.00 -8.24
C VAL A 302 9.13 -13.50 -8.91
N ILE A 303 9.51 -12.26 -8.60
CA ILE A 303 10.71 -11.62 -9.13
C ILE A 303 11.81 -11.74 -8.08
N ASP A 304 12.69 -12.72 -8.27
CA ASP A 304 13.91 -12.96 -7.47
C ASP A 304 15.11 -13.16 -8.43
N SER A 305 16.20 -13.75 -7.95
CA SER A 305 17.36 -14.16 -8.76
C SER A 305 16.93 -15.04 -9.94
N THR A 306 15.87 -15.82 -9.75
CA THR A 306 15.14 -16.56 -10.78
C THR A 306 13.66 -16.20 -10.76
N PHE A 307 12.97 -16.42 -11.88
CA PHE A 307 11.53 -16.25 -11.96
C PHE A 307 10.81 -17.54 -11.62
N THR A 308 9.80 -17.44 -10.76
CA THR A 308 8.86 -18.53 -10.49
C THR A 308 7.43 -18.00 -10.51
N ILE A 309 6.46 -18.90 -10.69
CA ILE A 309 5.04 -18.57 -10.56
C ILE A 309 4.56 -19.12 -9.22
N ALA A 310 3.88 -18.27 -8.44
CA ALA A 310 3.29 -18.67 -7.17
C ALA A 310 1.79 -18.35 -7.16
N PRO A 311 0.96 -19.16 -6.50
CA PRO A 311 -0.43 -18.80 -6.25
C PRO A 311 -0.52 -17.50 -5.45
N LEU A 312 -1.46 -16.63 -5.82
CA LEU A 312 -1.59 -15.30 -5.23
C LEU A 312 -2.31 -15.31 -3.88
N TRP A 313 -3.26 -16.23 -3.67
CA TRP A 313 -4.09 -16.27 -2.46
C TRP A 313 -3.68 -17.32 -1.43
N ASP A 314 -2.80 -18.26 -1.76
CA ASP A 314 -2.53 -19.45 -0.93
C ASP A 314 -1.57 -19.21 0.25
N GLU A 315 -1.36 -17.94 0.64
CA GLU A 315 -0.58 -17.61 1.83
C GLU A 315 -1.47 -17.66 3.08
N PRO A 316 -1.05 -18.35 4.17
CA PRO A 316 -1.84 -18.45 5.40
C PRO A 316 -2.28 -17.10 5.98
N SER A 317 -1.45 -16.06 5.82
CA SER A 317 -1.80 -14.72 6.29
C SER A 317 -2.94 -14.11 5.48
N MET A 318 -3.08 -14.40 4.19
CA MET A 318 -4.19 -13.88 3.39
C MET A 318 -5.52 -14.50 3.79
N THR A 319 -5.55 -15.82 4.03
CA THR A 319 -6.73 -16.49 4.57
C THR A 319 -7.12 -15.89 5.92
N PHE A 320 -6.15 -15.71 6.81
CA PHE A 320 -6.35 -15.09 8.12
C PHE A 320 -6.95 -13.68 8.04
N TRP A 321 -6.41 -12.83 7.16
CA TRP A 321 -6.89 -11.46 7.01
C TRP A 321 -8.24 -11.38 6.32
N ASN A 322 -8.55 -12.27 5.38
CA ASN A 322 -9.86 -12.31 4.74
C ASN A 322 -10.98 -12.54 5.77
N ASP A 323 -10.76 -13.46 6.71
CA ASP A 323 -11.73 -13.75 7.79
C ASP A 323 -11.90 -12.56 8.75
N THR A 324 -10.79 -11.90 9.10
CA THR A 324 -10.79 -10.74 10.00
C THR A 324 -11.41 -9.51 9.34
N TYR A 325 -10.99 -9.16 8.11
CA TYR A 325 -11.38 -7.94 7.43
C TYR A 325 -12.85 -7.94 7.02
N ASN A 326 -13.36 -9.05 6.48
CA ASN A 326 -14.78 -9.15 6.10
C ASN A 326 -15.72 -8.89 7.28
N LYS A 327 -15.28 -9.19 8.51
CA LYS A 327 -16.08 -9.00 9.71
C LYS A 327 -15.95 -7.59 10.30
N TYR A 328 -14.74 -7.02 10.35
CA TYR A 328 -14.45 -5.82 11.14
C TYR A 328 -14.00 -4.60 10.36
N ARG A 329 -13.94 -4.66 9.02
CA ARG A 329 -13.58 -3.49 8.20
C ARG A 329 -14.44 -2.29 8.59
N ARG A 330 -13.82 -1.11 8.63
CA ARG A 330 -14.55 0.15 8.77
C ARG A 330 -15.58 0.22 7.65
N LYS A 331 -16.86 0.29 8.03
CA LYS A 331 -17.95 0.62 7.12
C LYS A 331 -18.11 2.14 7.19
N TYR A 332 -18.16 2.77 6.02
CA TYR A 332 -18.35 4.21 5.86
C TYR A 332 -19.81 4.59 6.09
#